data_AF-A0ABD0N4J8-F1
#
_entry.id   AF-A0ABD0N4J8-F1
#
_cell.length_a   1.000
_cell.length_b   1.000
_cell.length_c   1.000
_cell.angle_alpha   90.00
_cell.angle_beta   90.00
_cell.angle_gamma   90.00
#
_symmetry.space_group_name_H-M   'P 1'
#
loop_
_entity.id
_entity.type
_entity.pdbx_description
1 polymer ?
#
loop_
_entity_poly.entity_id
_entity_poly.type
_entity_poly.pdbx_seq_one_letter_code
_entity_poly.pdbx_strand_id
1 'polypeptide(L)' 'MPKPAFMKQTLEELSIGTYSNIAFIHPDTPIIKALSIFVERRVSALPVVDES' A
#
# COMPACT_ATOMS: atom_id res chain seq x y z
N MET A 1 20.18 -9.11 24.49
CA MET A 1 18.88 -8.52 24.89
C MET A 1 17.76 -9.45 24.44
N PRO A 2 16.72 -9.71 25.26
CA PRO A 2 15.57 -10.49 24.83
C PRO A 2 14.82 -9.72 23.73
N LYS A 3 14.35 -10.43 22.69
CA LYS A 3 13.51 -9.81 21.65
C LYS A 3 12.21 -9.32 22.29
N PRO A 4 11.81 -8.05 22.07
CA PRO A 4 10.53 -7.53 22.53
C PRO A 4 9.35 -8.42 22.12
N ALA A 5 8.36 -8.53 23.01
CA ALA A 5 7.21 -9.42 22.82
C ALA A 5 6.39 -9.09 21.56
N PHE A 6 6.36 -7.83 21.14
CA PHE A 6 5.64 -7.41 19.93
C PHE A 6 6.22 -7.97 18.64
N MET A 7 7.51 -8.34 18.59
CA MET A 7 8.10 -8.96 17.39
C MET A 7 7.58 -10.37 17.10
N LYS A 8 6.88 -10.98 18.07
CA LYS A 8 6.25 -12.29 17.93
C LYS A 8 4.75 -12.19 17.58
N GLN A 9 4.19 -10.98 17.59
CA GLN A 9 2.79 -10.71 17.28
C GLN A 9 2.59 -10.53 15.77
N THR A 10 1.40 -10.80 15.28
CA THR A 10 1.06 -10.64 13.85
C THR A 10 0.79 -9.16 13.50
N LEU A 11 0.81 -8.83 12.21
CA LEU A 11 0.48 -7.47 11.75
C LEU A 11 -0.95 -7.06 12.12
N GLU A 12 -1.87 -8.03 12.13
CA GLU A 12 -3.26 -7.85 12.54
C GLU A 12 -3.37 -7.51 14.03
N GLU A 13 -2.69 -8.28 14.88
CA GLU A 13 -2.63 -8.01 16.34
C GLU A 13 -2.03 -6.63 16.64
N LEU A 14 -1.05 -6.21 15.84
CA LEU A 14 -0.41 -4.90 15.98
C LEU A 14 -1.17 -3.76 15.28
N SER A 15 -2.23 -4.07 14.52
CA SER A 15 -2.96 -3.11 13.68
C SER A 15 -2.04 -2.27 12.76
N ILE A 16 -0.97 -2.89 12.25
CA ILE A 16 0.01 -2.24 11.38
C ILE A 16 -0.37 -2.49 9.92
N GLY A 17 -0.70 -1.41 9.22
CA GLY A 17 -1.00 -1.43 7.79
C GLY A 17 -2.12 -0.46 7.45
N THR A 18 -2.22 -0.10 6.18
CA THR A 18 -3.38 0.63 5.64
C THR A 18 -4.21 -0.36 4.84
N TYR A 19 -5.45 -0.60 5.26
CA TYR A 19 -6.34 -1.59 4.67
C TYR A 19 -7.57 -0.99 3.98
N SER A 20 -7.74 0.33 4.06
CA SER A 20 -8.84 1.07 3.43
C SER A 20 -8.30 2.18 2.53
N ASN A 21 -9.09 2.55 1.51
CA ASN A 21 -8.77 3.64 0.58
C ASN A 21 -7.40 3.53 -0.11
N ILE A 22 -6.89 2.31 -0.29
CA ILE A 22 -5.64 2.06 -1.01
C ILE A 22 -5.83 2.48 -2.48
N ALA A 23 -4.99 3.40 -2.95
CA ALA A 23 -4.94 3.75 -4.36
C ALA A 23 -4.17 2.68 -5.12
N PHE A 24 -4.73 2.15 -6.20
CA PHE A 24 -4.09 1.19 -7.09
C PHE A 24 -4.35 1.57 -8.55
N ILE A 25 -3.60 0.95 -9.45
CA ILE A 25 -3.75 1.12 -10.90
C ILE A 25 -3.75 -0.24 -11.60
N HIS A 26 -4.12 -0.26 -12.87
CA HIS A 26 -4.06 -1.45 -13.73
C HIS A 26 -2.88 -1.37 -14.69
N PRO A 27 -2.39 -2.49 -15.25
CA PRO A 27 -1.24 -2.51 -16.17
C PRO A 27 -1.40 -1.64 -17.41
N ASP A 28 -2.63 -1.43 -17.87
CA ASP A 28 -3.02 -0.57 -18.99
C ASP A 28 -3.15 0.91 -18.62
N THR A 29 -3.07 1.25 -17.33
CA THR A 29 -3.17 2.63 -16.84
C THR A 29 -2.00 3.47 -17.34
N PRO A 30 -2.25 4.57 -18.08
CA PRO A 30 -1.16 5.41 -18.59
C PRO A 30 -0.33 6.02 -17.46
N ILE A 31 0.99 6.10 -17.67
CA ILE A 31 1.95 6.65 -16.69
C ILE A 31 1.58 8.07 -16.23
N ILE A 32 1.07 8.91 -17.14
CA ILE A 32 0.62 10.28 -16.80
C ILE A 32 -0.53 10.28 -15.79
N LYS A 33 -1.41 9.27 -15.83
CA LYS A 33 -2.51 9.10 -14.88
C LYS A 33 -1.98 8.64 -13.52
N ALA A 34 -1.02 7.72 -13.49
CA ALA A 34 -0.32 7.32 -12.27
C ALA A 34 0.40 8.52 -11.60
N LEU A 35 1.07 9.37 -12.39
CA LEU A 35 1.71 10.60 -11.89
C LEU A 35 0.70 11.56 -11.25
N SER A 36 -0.47 11.74 -11.90
CA SER A 36 -1.54 12.58 -11.36
C SER A 36 -2.02 12.05 -10.01
N ILE A 37 -2.19 10.73 -9.88
CA ILE A 37 -2.58 10.09 -8.61
C ILE A 37 -1.51 10.30 -7.52
N PHE A 38 -0.23 10.21 -7.84
CA PHE A 38 0.85 10.49 -6.89
C PHE A 38 0.76 11.90 -6.30
N VAL A 39 0.47 12.90 -7.14
CA VAL A 39 0.35 14.30 -6.71
C VAL A 39 -0.93 14.54 -5.93
N GLU A 40 -2.07 14.04 -6.42
CA GLU A 40 -3.39 14.27 -5.83
C GLU A 40 -3.55 13.56 -4.48
N ARG A 41 -3.19 12.27 -4.41
CA ARG A 41 -3.34 11.45 -3.20
C ARG A 41 -2.13 11.52 -2.27
N ARG A 42 -1.02 12.15 -2.71
CA ARG A 42 0.24 12.27 -1.96
C ARG A 42 0.78 10.92 -1.48
N VAL A 43 0.61 9.89 -2.30
CA VAL A 43 1.14 8.54 -2.05
C VAL A 43 2.52 8.40 -2.67
N SER A 44 3.37 7.52 -2.13
CA SER A 44 4.73 7.29 -2.64
C SER A 44 4.82 6.09 -3.59
N ALA A 45 3.85 5.16 -3.52
CA ALA A 45 3.79 3.97 -4.35
C ALA A 45 2.33 3.65 -4.73
N LEU A 46 2.14 3.08 -5.91
CA LEU A 46 0.87 2.60 -6.42
C LEU A 46 1.01 1.12 -6.77
N PRO A 47 0.26 0.21 -6.11
CA PRO A 47 0.17 -1.18 -6.54
C PRO A 47 -0.45 -1.28 -7.93
N VAL A 48 0.10 -2.17 -8.75
CA VAL A 48 -0.45 -2.54 -10.06
C VAL A 48 -1.19 -3.87 -9.91
N VAL A 49 -2.50 -3.89 -10.18
CA VAL A 49 -3.36 -5.06 -9.99
C VAL A 49 -3.94 -5.49 -11.35
N ASP A 50 -3.85 -6.78 -11.66
CA ASP A 50 -4.45 -7.38 -12.85
C ASP A 50 -5.91 -7.81 -12.58
N GLU A 51 -6.73 -7.87 -13.63
CA GLU A 51 -8.18 -8.19 -13.55
C GLU A 51 -8.50 -9.70 -13.69
N SER A 52 -7.51 -10.59 -13.52
CA SER A 52 -7.66 -12.05 -13.68
C SER A 52 -8.82 -12.65 -12.87
#